data_AF-A0A5C7IF51-F1
#
_entry.id   AF-A0A5C7IF51-F1
#
_cell.length_a   1.000
_cell.length_b   1.000
_cell.length_c   1.000
_cell.angle_alpha   90.00
_cell.angle_beta   90.00
_cell.angle_gamma   90.00
#
_symmetry.space_group_name_H-M   'P 1'
#
loop_
_entity.id
_entity.type
_entity.pdbx_description
1 polymer ?
#
loop_
_entity_poly.entity_id
_entity_poly.type
_entity_poly.pdbx_seq_one_letter_code
_entity_poly.pdbx_strand_id
1 'polypeptide(L)' 'MEERRLGVNACKTVVFGQAPSAACCVRVRVSHFECVCPVVTPKLTSLISVNSVINLLKRCGRRVPRHFKCGSLNFP' A
#
# COMPACT_ATOMS: atom_id res chain seq x y z
N MET A 1 5.07 1.21 -17.75
CA MET A 1 4.05 0.20 -17.37
C MET A 1 4.62 -0.97 -16.54
N GLU A 2 5.85 -0.89 -16.03
CA GLU A 2 6.48 -1.99 -15.27
C GLU A 2 6.25 -1.89 -13.76
N GLU A 3 6.48 -0.69 -13.19
CA GLU A 3 6.36 -0.37 -11.75
C GLU A 3 4.99 -0.78 -11.17
N ARG A 4 3.91 -0.52 -11.92
CA ARG A 4 2.53 -0.85 -11.51
C ARG A 4 2.28 -2.36 -11.53
N ARG A 5 2.80 -3.10 -12.51
CA ARG A 5 2.66 -4.57 -12.55
C ARG A 5 3.47 -5.23 -11.44
N LEU A 6 4.72 -4.81 -11.26
CA LEU A 6 5.61 -5.34 -10.23
C LEU A 6 5.10 -5.04 -8.82
N GLY A 7 4.62 -3.81 -8.56
CA GLY A 7 4.03 -3.42 -7.28
C GLY A 7 2.72 -4.14 -6.97
N VAL A 8 1.81 -4.23 -7.95
CA VAL A 8 0.51 -4.91 -7.76
C VAL A 8 0.70 -6.41 -7.58
N ASN A 9 1.60 -7.06 -8.33
CA ASN A 9 1.81 -8.50 -8.21
C ASN A 9 2.56 -8.86 -6.91
N ALA A 10 3.55 -8.06 -6.51
CA ALA A 10 4.31 -8.31 -5.28
C ALA A 10 3.49 -8.10 -4.00
N CYS A 11 2.60 -7.09 -3.99
CA CYS A 11 1.76 -6.76 -2.84
C CYS A 11 0.33 -7.33 -2.92
N LYS A 12 0.01 -8.16 -3.92
CA LYS A 12 -1.32 -8.76 -4.10
C LYS A 12 -1.78 -9.51 -2.85
N THR A 13 -0.87 -10.19 -2.14
CA THR A 13 -1.16 -10.93 -0.92
C THR A 13 -1.68 -10.04 0.22
N VAL A 14 -1.28 -8.77 0.25
CA VAL A 14 -1.74 -7.79 1.25
C VAL A 14 -3.24 -7.52 1.10
N VAL A 15 -3.75 -7.54 -0.14
CA VAL A 15 -5.19 -7.39 -0.42
C VAL A 15 -6.00 -8.52 0.23
N PHE A 16 -5.40 -9.70 0.36
CA PHE A 16 -6.00 -10.86 1.03
C PHE A 16 -5.66 -10.95 2.53
N GLY A 17 -5.12 -9.88 3.13
CA GLY A 17 -4.76 -9.85 4.55
C GLY A 17 -3.53 -10.70 4.92
N GLN A 18 -2.81 -11.22 3.94
CA GLN A 18 -1.63 -12.03 4.15
C GLN A 18 -0.38 -11.16 4.38
N ALA A 19 0.68 -11.80 4.89
CA ALA A 19 1.96 -11.13 5.10
C ALA A 19 2.53 -10.61 3.76
N PRO A 20 3.12 -9.40 3.75
CA PRO A 20 3.80 -8.88 2.57
C PRO A 20 5.06 -9.69 2.28
N SER A 21 5.32 -9.93 0.99
CA SER A 21 6.60 -10.49 0.54
C SER A 21 7.75 -9.48 0.75
N ALA A 22 9.00 -9.96 0.80
CA ALA A 22 10.17 -9.09 0.88
C ALA A 22 10.20 -8.07 -0.27
N ALA A 23 9.85 -8.49 -1.49
CA ALA A 23 9.73 -7.62 -2.65
C ALA A 23 8.65 -6.54 -2.48
N CYS A 24 7.50 -6.89 -1.89
CA CYS A 24 6.47 -5.91 -1.55
C CYS A 24 6.99 -4.88 -0.53
N CYS A 25 7.69 -5.32 0.51
CA CYS A 25 8.24 -4.39 1.50
C CYS A 25 9.32 -3.48 0.94
N VAL A 26 10.16 -3.94 0.01
CA VAL A 26 11.10 -3.07 -0.72
C VAL A 26 10.32 -1.96 -1.42
N ARG A 27 9.28 -2.31 -2.18
CA ARG A 27 8.43 -1.33 -2.87
C ARG A 27 7.75 -0.37 -1.90
N VAL A 28 7.18 -0.85 -0.80
CA VAL A 28 6.58 0.01 0.25
C VAL A 28 7.59 0.98 0.86
N ARG A 29 8.87 0.60 0.95
CA ARG A 29 9.94 1.45 1.49
C ARG A 29 10.40 2.52 0.51
N VAL A 30 10.58 2.16 -0.76
CA VAL A 30 11.17 3.05 -1.77
C VAL A 30 10.15 3.84 -2.57
N SER A 31 8.91 3.35 -2.69
CA SER A 31 7.87 4.03 -3.45
C SER A 31 7.33 5.22 -2.68
N HIS A 32 7.31 6.36 -3.35
CA HIS A 32 6.67 7.57 -2.85
C HIS A 32 5.15 7.41 -2.89
N PHE A 33 4.47 7.86 -1.83
CA PHE A 33 3.02 7.80 -1.76
C PHE A 33 2.37 8.51 -2.94
N GLU A 34 2.92 9.64 -3.41
CA GLU A 34 2.41 10.40 -4.57
C GLU A 34 2.28 9.56 -5.85
N CYS A 35 3.17 8.57 -6.05
CA CYS A 35 3.08 7.66 -7.20
C CYS A 35 2.07 6.53 -7.01
N VAL A 36 1.78 6.16 -5.76
CA VAL A 36 0.90 5.03 -5.40
C VAL A 36 -0.54 5.49 -5.17
N CYS A 37 -0.75 6.69 -4.63
CA CYS A 37 -2.07 7.23 -4.29
C CYS A 37 -3.04 7.32 -5.47
N PRO A 38 -2.61 7.66 -6.71
CA PRO A 38 -3.49 7.60 -7.89
C PRO A 38 -3.97 6.18 -8.22
N VAL A 39 -3.23 5.15 -7.79
CA VAL A 39 -3.59 3.72 -7.99
C VAL A 39 -4.57 3.24 -6.93
N VAL A 40 -4.63 3.92 -5.77
CA VAL A 40 -5.59 3.67 -4.68
C VAL A 40 -6.96 4.21 -5.09
N THR A 41 -7.61 3.44 -5.94
CA THR A 41 -8.97 3.71 -6.44
C THR A 41 -10.03 3.21 -5.45
N PRO A 42 -11.29 3.69 -5.57
CA PRO A 42 -12.41 3.20 -4.76
C PRO A 42 -12.60 1.68 -4.81
N LYS A 43 -12.34 1.09 -5.99
CA LYS A 43 -12.38 -0.37 -6.20
C LYS A 43 -11.30 -1.12 -5.41
N LEU A 44 -10.18 -0.47 -5.12
CA LEU A 44 -9.15 -1.03 -4.27
C LEU A 44 -9.52 -0.85 -2.79
N THR A 45 -10.06 0.31 -2.41
CA THR A 45 -10.51 0.56 -1.03
C THR A 45 -11.73 -0.28 -0.61
N SER A 46 -12.48 -0.86 -1.54
CA SER A 46 -13.50 -1.87 -1.22
C SER A 46 -12.90 -3.23 -0.84
N LEU A 47 -11.62 -3.46 -1.17
CA LEU A 47 -10.90 -4.69 -0.84
C LEU A 47 -9.89 -4.51 0.30
N ILE A 48 -9.33 -3.30 0.45
CA ILE A 48 -8.36 -2.97 1.51
C ILE A 48 -8.84 -1.82 2.38
N SER A 49 -8.74 -1.99 3.68
CA SER A 49 -9.02 -0.94 4.66
C SER A 49 -7.76 -0.15 5.02
N VAL A 50 -7.94 1.08 5.53
CA VAL A 50 -6.85 1.92 6.07
C VAL A 50 -6.01 1.13 7.07
N ASN A 51 -6.64 0.34 7.95
CA ASN A 51 -5.95 -0.47 8.95
C ASN A 51 -5.04 -1.55 8.33
N SER A 52 -5.45 -2.16 7.21
CA SER A 52 -4.62 -3.14 6.47
C SER A 52 -3.37 -2.47 5.91
N VAL A 53 -3.49 -1.25 5.40
CA VAL A 53 -2.34 -0.47 4.90
C VAL A 53 -1.44 0.00 6.03
N ILE A 54 -2.00 0.43 7.17
CA ILE A 54 -1.24 0.75 8.38
C ILE A 54 -0.44 -0.47 8.84
N ASN A 55 -1.07 -1.64 8.88
CA ASN A 55 -0.40 -2.89 9.27
C ASN A 55 0.71 -3.28 8.27
N LEU A 56 0.47 -3.12 6.97
CA LEU A 56 1.49 -3.29 5.92
C LEU A 56 2.70 -2.38 6.18
N LEU A 57 2.46 -1.09 6.38
CA LEU A 57 3.52 -0.10 6.63
C LEU A 57 4.31 -0.47 7.87
N LYS A 58 3.65 -0.81 8.98
CA LYS A 58 4.29 -1.26 10.22
C LYS A 58 5.13 -2.52 10.00
N ARG A 59 4.57 -3.56 9.36
CA ARG A 59 5.26 -4.82 9.06
C ARG A 59 6.49 -4.62 8.18
N CYS A 60 6.38 -3.73 7.20
CA CYS A 60 7.50 -3.40 6.34
C CYS A 60 8.48 -2.37 6.98
N GLY A 61 8.24 -1.90 8.20
CA GLY A 61 9.11 -0.92 8.88
C GLY A 61 9.06 0.49 8.31
N ARG A 62 7.98 0.84 7.60
CA ARG A 62 7.72 2.18 7.08
C ARG A 62 6.89 2.97 8.10
N ARG A 63 7.28 4.22 8.37
CA ARG A 63 6.47 5.10 9.22
C ARG A 63 5.14 5.40 8.53
N VAL A 64 4.07 5.32 9.31
CA VAL A 64 2.73 5.72 8.86
C VAL A 64 2.68 7.25 8.84
N PRO A 65 2.39 7.87 7.70
CA PRO A 65 2.22 9.31 7.64
C PRO A 65 0.94 9.70 8.39
N ARG A 66 1.04 10.69 9.29
CA ARG A 66 -0.09 11.22 10.06
C ARG A 66 -0.82 12.27 9.23
N HIS A 67 -2.14 12.33 9.35
CA HIS A 67 -2.98 13.29 8.61
C HIS A 67 -2.74 13.29 7.09
N PHE A 68 -2.55 12.11 6.52
CA PHE A 68 -2.23 11.96 5.10
C PHE A 68 -3.40 11.36 4.34
N LYS A 69 -3.73 11.95 3.18
CA LYS A 69 -4.75 11.41 2.28
C LYS A 69 -4.09 10.80 1.05
N CYS A 70 -4.39 9.55 0.78
CA CYS A 70 -3.86 8.81 -0.35
C CYS A 70 -4.99 8.26 -1.22
N GLY A 71 -5.32 8.98 -2.29
CA GLY A 71 -6.49 8.65 -3.10
C GLY A 71 -7.77 8.68 -2.26
N SER A 72 -8.45 7.54 -2.15
CA SER A 72 -9.65 7.36 -1.32
C SER A 72 -9.37 6.93 0.13
N LEU A 73 -8.11 6.69 0.52
CA LEU A 73 -7.74 6.36 1.90
C LEU A 73 -7.37 7.62 2.70
N ASN A 74 -7.85 7.69 3.94
CA ASN A 74 -7.48 8.73 4.88
C ASN A 74 -6.74 8.11 6.07
N PHE A 75 -5.50 8.54 6.32
CA PHE A 75 -4.71 8.11 7.45
C PHE A 75 -4.91 9.08 8.62
N PRO A 76 -5.27 8.58 9.81
CA PRO A 76 -5.47 9.41 11.00
C PRO A 76 -4.18 10.09 11.47
#